data_AF-A0A2A5QUK1-F1
#
_entry.id   AF-A0A2A5QUK1-F1
#
_cell.length_a   1.000
_cell.length_b   1.000
_cell.length_c   1.000
_cell.angle_alpha   90.00
_cell.angle_beta   90.00
_cell.angle_gamma   90.00
#
_symmetry.space_group_name_H-M   'P 1'
#
loop_
_entity.id
_entity.type
_entity.pdbx_description
1 polymer ?
#
loop_
_entity_poly.entity_id
_entity_poly.type
_entity_poly.pdbx_seq_one_letter_code
_entity_poly.pdbx_strand_id
1 'polypeptide(L)'
;MSLKDGLVLEFLEEHDLELPAKPLYRNLNRHGHEIGYSTVRQRLRVLEANGLIEKVDEAGYYQVSSKGRAYLEGKLDTSDLERTDS
;
A
#
# COMPACT_ATOMS: atom_id res chain seq x y z
N MET A 1 4.70 -9.11 -5.99
CA MET A 1 3.71 -8.12 -5.50
C MET A 1 2.55 -8.09 -6.49
N SER A 2 1.36 -7.65 -6.08
CA SER A 2 0.18 -7.53 -6.94
C SER A 2 -0.06 -6.07 -7.33
N LEU A 3 -0.81 -5.83 -8.41
CA LEU A 3 -1.27 -4.48 -8.80
C LEU A 3 -1.97 -3.74 -7.66
N LYS A 4 -2.68 -4.49 -6.80
CA LYS A 4 -3.37 -3.93 -5.63
C LYS A 4 -2.42 -3.54 -4.49
N ASP A 5 -1.21 -4.09 -4.44
CA ASP A 5 -0.17 -3.61 -3.50
C ASP A 5 0.37 -2.25 -3.96
N GLY A 6 0.67 -2.11 -5.25
CA GLY A 6 1.08 -0.84 -5.85
C GLY A 6 0.05 0.26 -5.63
N LEU A 7 -1.22 -0.04 -5.92
CA LEU A 7 -2.34 0.87 -5.66
C LEU A 7 -2.38 1.42 -4.23
N VAL A 8 -2.24 0.54 -3.22
CA VAL A 8 -2.28 0.98 -1.81
C VAL A 8 -1.08 1.85 -1.47
N LEU A 9 0.11 1.47 -1.97
CA LEU A 9 1.35 2.18 -1.71
C LEU A 9 1.35 3.57 -2.36
N GLU A 10 0.99 3.64 -3.64
CA GLU A 10 0.85 4.88 -4.41
C GLU A 10 -0.18 5.82 -3.78
N PHE A 11 -1.35 5.29 -3.38
CA PHE A 11 -2.40 6.11 -2.77
C PHE A 11 -1.97 6.78 -1.47
N LEU A 12 -1.16 6.11 -0.64
CA LEU A 12 -0.65 6.69 0.60
C LEU A 12 0.39 7.78 0.31
N GLU A 13 1.27 7.58 -0.67
CA GLU A 13 2.31 8.55 -1.03
C GLU A 13 1.75 9.77 -1.76
N GLU A 14 0.92 9.57 -2.79
CA GLU A 14 0.38 10.64 -3.64
C GLU A 14 -0.39 11.70 -2.82
N HIS A 15 -1.02 11.25 -1.73
CA HIS A 15 -1.82 12.09 -0.87
C HIS A 15 -1.14 12.47 0.46
N ASP A 16 0.11 12.06 0.68
CA ASP A 16 0.86 12.26 1.93
C ASP A 16 0.03 11.84 3.16
N LEU A 17 -0.50 10.61 3.12
CA LEU A 17 -1.48 10.10 4.07
C LEU A 17 -0.89 9.11 5.07
N GLU A 18 -1.31 9.28 6.31
CA GLU A 18 -1.21 8.29 7.36
C GLU A 18 -2.63 7.79 7.70
N LEU A 19 -2.94 6.53 7.39
CA LEU A 19 -4.30 6.00 7.57
C LEU A 19 -4.36 4.61 8.18
N PRO A 20 -5.36 4.33 9.03
CA PRO A 20 -5.69 2.97 9.40
C PRO A 20 -6.46 2.27 8.28
N ALA A 21 -6.53 0.94 8.36
CA ALA A 21 -7.08 0.10 7.30
C ALA A 21 -8.51 0.47 6.84
N LYS A 22 -9.39 0.88 7.77
CA LYS A 22 -10.79 1.18 7.45
C LYS A 22 -10.95 2.52 6.72
N PRO A 23 -10.35 3.64 7.17
CA PRO A 23 -10.29 4.87 6.38
C PRO A 23 -9.62 4.69 5.03
N LEU A 24 -8.50 3.96 4.95
CA LEU A 24 -7.82 3.68 3.69
C LEU A 24 -8.75 2.98 2.69
N TYR A 25 -9.42 1.90 3.11
CA TYR A 25 -10.44 1.23 2.31
C TYR A 25 -11.53 2.18 1.80
N ARG A 26 -12.04 3.05 2.69
CA ARG A 26 -13.11 3.99 2.33
C ARG A 26 -12.61 5.00 1.29
N ASN A 27 -11.40 5.52 1.45
CA ASN A 27 -10.83 6.50 0.54
C ASN A 27 -10.50 5.90 -0.82
N LEU A 28 -9.90 4.70 -0.88
CA LEU A 28 -9.67 3.99 -2.14
C LEU A 28 -10.96 3.81 -2.97
N ASN A 29 -12.06 3.44 -2.33
CA ASN A 29 -13.35 3.31 -3.03
C ASN A 29 -13.96 4.66 -3.41
N ARG A 30 -13.78 5.70 -2.60
CA ARG A 30 -14.20 7.08 -2.96
C ARG A 30 -13.44 7.62 -4.17
N HIS A 31 -12.23 7.14 -4.41
CA HIS A 31 -11.40 7.47 -5.56
C HIS A 31 -11.58 6.49 -6.73
N GLY A 32 -12.55 5.56 -6.67
CA GLY A 32 -12.96 4.73 -7.81
C GLY A 32 -12.23 3.40 -7.99
N HIS A 33 -11.42 2.95 -7.02
CA HIS A 33 -10.58 1.76 -7.18
C HIS A 33 -11.25 0.40 -6.87
N GLU A 34 -12.57 0.37 -6.62
CA GLU A 34 -13.40 -0.84 -6.37
C GLU A 34 -12.67 -2.00 -5.65
N ILE A 35 -12.30 -1.79 -4.38
CA ILE A 35 -11.50 -2.75 -3.60
C ILE A 35 -12.18 -3.15 -2.29
N GLY A 36 -12.20 -4.45 -2.00
CA GLY A 36 -12.76 -5.00 -0.77
C GLY A 36 -11.89 -4.72 0.46
N TYR A 37 -12.53 -4.53 1.62
CA TYR A 37 -11.82 -4.28 2.89
C TYR A 37 -10.89 -5.43 3.31
N SER A 38 -11.28 -6.69 3.06
CA SER A 38 -10.43 -7.86 3.30
C SER A 38 -9.15 -7.81 2.48
N THR A 39 -9.26 -7.39 1.21
CA THR A 39 -8.13 -7.21 0.31
C THR A 39 -7.21 -6.11 0.84
N VAL A 40 -7.72 -4.93 1.20
CA VAL A 40 -6.90 -3.83 1.77
C VAL A 40 -6.08 -4.31 2.97
N ARG A 41 -6.68 -5.02 3.93
CA ARG A 41 -5.94 -5.58 5.08
C ARG A 41 -4.91 -6.64 4.69
N GLN A 42 -5.15 -7.40 3.64
CA GLN A 42 -4.16 -8.34 3.12
C GLN A 42 -2.98 -7.60 2.51
N ARG A 43 -3.24 -6.58 1.68
CA ARG A 43 -2.18 -5.77 1.04
C ARG A 43 -1.34 -5.02 2.07
N LEU A 44 -1.96 -4.41 3.10
CA LEU A 44 -1.24 -3.77 4.20
C LEU A 44 -0.26 -4.74 4.88
N ARG A 45 -0.68 -5.97 5.20
CA ARG A 45 0.21 -6.99 5.78
C ARG A 45 1.36 -7.37 4.85
N VAL A 46 1.09 -7.49 3.54
CA VAL A 46 2.12 -7.80 2.54
C VAL A 46 3.12 -6.65 2.43
N LEU A 47 2.66 -5.41 2.30
CA LEU A 47 3.50 -4.22 2.20
C LEU A 47 4.35 -4.01 3.47
N GLU A 48 3.75 -4.18 4.65
CA GLU A 48 4.44 -4.11 5.94
C GLU A 48 5.52 -5.18 6.05
N ALA A 49 5.21 -6.43 5.70
CA ALA A 49 6.18 -7.53 5.71
C ALA A 49 7.36 -7.30 4.74
N ASN A 50 7.14 -6.55 3.65
CA ASN A 50 8.20 -6.17 2.71
C ASN A 50 8.92 -4.86 3.12
N GLY A 51 8.50 -4.22 4.22
CA GLY A 51 9.04 -2.97 4.72
C GLY A 51 8.76 -1.76 3.83
N LEU A 52 7.73 -1.83 2.97
CA LEU A 52 7.35 -0.74 2.06
C LEU A 52 6.41 0.28 2.74
N ILE A 53 5.70 -0.16 3.76
CA ILE A 53 4.96 0.70 4.69
C ILE A 53 5.40 0.37 6.11
N GLU A 54 5.09 1.26 7.04
CA GLU A 54 5.33 1.08 8.47
C GLU A 54 4.12 1.51 9.28
N LYS A 55 4.00 0.94 10.49
CA LYS A 55 3.02 1.41 11.47
C LYS A 55 3.57 2.64 12.17
N VAL A 56 2.77 3.70 12.21
CA VAL A 56 3.15 4.93 12.91
C VAL A 56 2.92 4.81 14.41
N ASP A 57 1.86 4.10 14.82
CA ASP A 57 1.48 3.96 16.21
C ASP A 57 0.80 2.62 16.53
N GLU A 58 0.45 2.44 17.81
CA GLU A 58 -0.33 1.28 18.29
C GLU A 58 -1.80 1.32 17.84
N ALA A 59 -2.31 2.47 17.36
CA ALA A 59 -3.66 2.60 16.83
C ALA A 59 -3.80 2.04 15.40
N GLY A 60 -2.70 1.59 14.79
CA GLY A 60 -2.69 0.85 13.54
C GLY A 60 -2.77 1.74 12.30
N TYR A 61 -2.24 2.95 12.41
CA TYR A 61 -2.01 3.85 11.29
C TYR A 61 -0.81 3.39 10.47
N TYR A 62 -0.93 3.46 9.13
CA TYR A 62 0.13 3.10 8.20
C TYR A 62 0.53 4.30 7.35
N GLN A 63 1.83 4.42 7.10
CA GLN A 63 2.41 5.36 6.15
C GLN A 63 3.45 4.67 5.26
N VAL A 64 3.82 5.32 4.15
CA VAL A 64 4.90 4.84 3.28
C VAL A 64 6.25 4.98 3.98
N SER A 65 7.04 3.91 3.98
CA SER A 65 8.38 3.93 4.56
C SER A 65 9.39 4.57 3.60
N SER A 66 10.61 4.85 4.08
CA SER A 66 11.69 5.31 3.19
C SER A 66 12.03 4.30 2.08
N LYS A 67 11.88 2.98 2.34
CA LYS A 67 12.04 1.95 1.32
C LYS A 67 10.88 1.95 0.32
N GLY A 68 9.65 2.18 0.81
CA GLY A 68 8.47 2.34 -0.03
C GLY A 68 8.60 3.50 -1.02
N ARG A 69 9.07 4.66 -0.55
CA ARG A 69 9.35 5.82 -1.42
C ARG A 69 10.39 5.50 -2.49
N ALA A 70 11.52 4.89 -2.09
CA ALA A 70 12.54 4.46 -3.05
C ALA A 70 12.00 3.44 -4.08
N TYR A 71 11.05 2.59 -3.66
CA TYR A 71 10.38 1.65 -4.55
C TYR A 71 9.52 2.37 -5.60
N LEU A 72 8.74 3.37 -5.18
CA LEU A 72 7.89 4.16 -6.08
C LEU A 72 8.70 5.03 -7.06
N GLU A 73 9.86 5.53 -6.65
CA GLU A 73 10.75 6.33 -7.50
C GLU A 73 11.46 5.52 -8.60
N GLY A 74 11.18 4.21 -8.73
CA GLY A 74 11.85 3.32 -9.69
C GLY A 74 13.33 3.09 -9.35
N LYS A 75 13.75 3.44 -8.13
CA LYS A 75 15.11 3.15 -7.63
C LYS A 75 15.27 1.70 -7.18
N LEU A 76 14.16 0.95 -7.10
CA LEU A 76 14.15 -0.51 -6.99
C LEU A 76 13.63 -1.08 -8.30
N ASP A 77 14.41 -1.99 -8.89
CA ASP A 77 14.10 -2.64 -10.16
C ASP A 77 12.76 -3.40 -10.04
N THR A 78 11.72 -2.90 -10.70
CA THR A 78 10.35 -3.47 -10.66
C THR A 78 10.25 -4.80 -11.40
N SER A 79 11.33 -5.21 -12.08
CA SER A 79 11.45 -6.46 -12.83
C SER A 79 11.26 -7.73 -11.99
N ASP A 80 11.31 -7.64 -10.65
CA ASP A 80 11.34 -8.82 -9.77
C ASP A 80 9.96 -9.23 -9.21
N LEU A 81 8.88 -8.48 -9.51
CA LEU A 81 7.66 -8.58 -8.70
C LEU A 81 6.34 -8.79 -9.45
N GLU A 82 6.33 -8.84 -10.79
CA GLU A 82 5.16 -9.25 -11.55
C GLU A 82 5.07 -10.78 -11.63
N ARG A 83 4.41 -11.39 -10.65
CA ARG A 83 3.75 -12.69 -10.88
C ARG A 83 2.26 -12.45 -10.96
N THR A 84 1.77 -12.61 -12.18
CA THR A 84 0.38 -12.67 -12.61
C THR A 84 -0.41 -13.62 -11.70
N ASP A 85 -1.35 -13.08 -10.94
CA ASP A 85 -2.41 -13.89 -10.32
C ASP A 85 -3.56 -13.99 -11.33
N SER A 86 -3.77 -15.21 -11.84
CA SER A 86 -4.88 -15.66 -12.71
C SER A 86 -6.24 -15.64 -12.02
#